data_AF-A0A830EAL1-F1
#
_entry.id   AF-A0A830EAL1-F1
#
_cell.length_a   1.000
_cell.length_b   1.000
_cell.length_c   1.000
_cell.angle_alpha   90.00
_cell.angle_beta   90.00
_cell.angle_gamma   90.00
#
_symmetry.space_group_name_H-M   'P 1'
#
loop_
_entity.id
_entity.type
_entity.pdbx_description
1 polymer ?
#
loop_
_entity_poly.entity_id
_entity_poly.type
_entity_poly.pdbx_seq_one_letter_code
_entity_poly.pdbx_strand_id
1 'polypeptide(L)'
;MTVEIGTGSHLKLDNIVSVSRNYEDVKISSDALNVMMRSRRALEELIHGNIKIYGVNTGLGDLYNITVNPEDVARYSLDMIIDHSMGIGDYAPDDWVRATMLIRAHQLSLGYSGIRSLITERLINFLNLRITPLVPRFGSVGASGDLAPLAHIALTLLGKGFVKYQGRAMSSAEALRAAGLDELKLSYKEALSLINGTSYSAAVASLGIWDSFRLLRASLAVMALVIEASRAGTAPLSIEINSVKLHNGENEVARALTELLSDSRNANTSGRVQDPYSIRCIPQVLGSVLDAFTWSLRNVLNEVNSVSDNPVIIGNGVFSTCHFHGQYIAISTDLLNMSLVVLGNLIERQVTQLLRREINGANNYLANGPWRVGLMLTQYTAAALAAKLRESSVPSTVQNIPTSGFQEDVNSMSANSAIKLHEINSLIMQLISILAYVSYSVISANNACAGCGKATTRIYDTIGKYISSAQTHNEAVTRLMGSIDELSGFIELRVSP
;
A
#
# COMPACT_ATOMS: atom_id res chain seq x y z
N MET A 1 -7.27 -15.93 13.51
CA MET A 1 -6.81 -16.96 12.55
C MET A 1 -5.29 -16.82 12.40
N THR A 2 -4.49 -17.87 12.64
CA THR A 2 -3.02 -17.73 12.56
C THR A 2 -2.52 -17.78 11.11
N VAL A 3 -1.78 -16.76 10.69
CA VAL A 3 -1.10 -16.70 9.38
C VAL A 3 0.18 -17.52 9.44
N GLU A 4 0.36 -18.44 8.48
CA GLU A 4 1.57 -19.26 8.36
C GLU A 4 2.50 -18.69 7.29
N ILE A 5 3.77 -18.51 7.63
CA ILE A 5 4.84 -18.10 6.69
C ILE A 5 5.84 -19.24 6.50
N GLY A 6 6.47 -19.29 5.32
CA GLY A 6 7.50 -20.29 5.04
C GLY A 6 7.56 -20.72 3.59
N THR A 7 8.52 -21.60 3.29
CA THR A 7 8.57 -22.34 2.03
C THR A 7 7.24 -23.07 1.80
N GLY A 8 6.64 -22.89 0.62
CA GLY A 8 5.35 -23.47 0.25
C GLY A 8 4.14 -22.59 0.58
N SER A 9 4.31 -21.56 1.40
CA SER A 9 3.29 -20.52 1.67
C SER A 9 3.51 -19.33 0.74
N HIS A 10 2.42 -18.73 0.26
CA HIS A 10 2.46 -17.43 -0.41
C HIS A 10 1.61 -16.46 0.39
N LEU A 11 2.23 -15.42 0.92
CA LEU A 11 1.53 -14.31 1.54
C LEU A 11 0.69 -13.59 0.49
N LYS A 12 -0.61 -13.53 0.76
CA LYS A 12 -1.56 -12.69 0.05
C LYS A 12 -1.68 -11.33 0.70
N LEU A 13 -2.29 -10.37 0.02
CA LEU A 13 -2.42 -9.02 0.56
C LEU A 13 -3.29 -8.99 1.83
N ASP A 14 -4.33 -9.83 1.89
CA ASP A 14 -5.20 -9.97 3.06
C ASP A 14 -4.43 -10.46 4.30
N ASN A 15 -3.43 -11.33 4.12
CA ASN A 15 -2.58 -11.81 5.22
C ASN A 15 -1.71 -10.68 5.78
N ILE A 16 -1.16 -9.84 4.90
CA ILE A 16 -0.34 -8.70 5.30
C ILE A 16 -1.18 -7.73 6.13
N VAL A 17 -2.40 -7.43 5.68
CA VAL A 17 -3.33 -6.53 6.38
C VAL A 17 -3.81 -7.13 7.70
N SER A 18 -4.14 -8.42 7.73
CA SER A 18 -4.66 -9.07 8.93
C SER A 18 -3.62 -9.07 10.07
N VAL A 19 -2.35 -9.33 9.77
CA VAL A 19 -1.27 -9.28 10.77
C VAL A 19 -0.93 -7.85 11.17
N SER A 20 -0.81 -6.94 10.19
CA SER A 20 -0.33 -5.57 10.43
C SER A 20 -1.36 -4.67 11.11
N ARG A 21 -2.64 -4.74 10.68
CA ARG A 21 -3.72 -3.88 11.18
C ARG A 21 -4.65 -4.58 12.17
N ASN A 22 -4.89 -5.89 11.99
CA ASN A 22 -5.83 -6.65 12.84
C ASN A 22 -5.14 -7.51 13.90
N TYR A 23 -3.81 -7.46 13.98
CA TYR A 23 -2.99 -8.17 14.97
C TYR A 23 -3.22 -9.68 14.99
N GLU A 24 -3.48 -10.28 13.82
CA GLU A 24 -3.51 -11.74 13.70
C GLU A 24 -2.13 -12.35 13.99
N ASP A 25 -2.13 -13.50 14.65
CA ASP A 25 -0.92 -14.21 15.03
C ASP A 25 -0.21 -14.80 13.81
N VAL A 26 1.10 -14.90 13.91
CA VAL A 26 1.97 -15.48 12.87
C VAL A 26 2.67 -16.73 13.41
N LYS A 27 2.81 -17.74 12.57
CA LYS A 27 3.66 -18.92 12.83
C LYS A 27 4.53 -19.22 11.61
N ILE A 28 5.67 -19.85 11.86
CA ILE A 28 6.55 -20.38 10.81
C ILE A 28 6.28 -21.87 10.60
N SER A 29 6.26 -22.33 9.35
CA SER A 29 6.06 -23.75 9.04
C SER A 29 7.28 -24.59 9.44
N SER A 30 7.06 -25.86 9.78
CA SER A 30 8.16 -26.81 10.09
C SER A 30 9.10 -27.01 8.90
N ASP A 31 8.57 -26.96 7.69
CA ASP A 31 9.36 -27.09 6.46
C ASP A 31 10.29 -25.89 6.27
N ALA A 32 9.82 -24.67 6.56
CA ALA A 32 10.65 -23.48 6.52
C ALA A 32 11.79 -23.54 7.53
N LEU A 33 11.53 -23.98 8.77
CA LEU A 33 12.57 -24.21 9.78
C LEU A 33 13.64 -25.18 9.25
N ASN A 34 13.23 -26.27 8.61
CA ASN A 34 14.16 -27.25 8.03
C ASN A 34 15.00 -26.66 6.89
N VAL A 35 14.42 -25.85 5.99
CA VAL A 35 15.16 -25.21 4.90
C VAL A 35 16.14 -24.17 5.46
N MET A 36 15.72 -23.36 6.43
CA MET A 36 16.59 -22.38 7.10
C MET A 36 17.79 -23.05 7.78
N MET A 37 17.58 -24.16 8.52
CA MET A 37 18.66 -24.91 9.15
C MET A 37 19.68 -25.43 8.13
N ARG A 38 19.22 -25.96 6.99
CA ARG A 38 20.11 -26.41 5.91
C ARG A 38 20.92 -25.25 5.32
N SER A 39 20.26 -24.12 5.04
CA SER A 39 20.90 -22.90 4.56
C SER A 39 22.00 -22.42 5.51
N ARG A 40 21.69 -22.39 6.81
CA ARG A 40 22.63 -21.97 7.84
C ARG A 40 23.84 -22.91 7.93
N ARG A 41 23.60 -24.22 7.88
CA ARG A 41 24.69 -25.22 7.90
C ARG A 41 25.62 -25.07 6.70
N ALA A 42 25.08 -24.87 5.50
CA ALA A 42 25.88 -24.63 4.31
C ALA A 42 26.78 -23.37 4.46
N LEU A 43 26.27 -22.29 5.05
CA LEU A 43 27.08 -21.10 5.35
C LEU A 43 28.23 -21.42 6.30
N GLU A 44 27.94 -22.14 7.40
CA GLU A 44 28.92 -22.47 8.43
C GLU A 44 30.04 -23.38 7.89
N GLU A 45 29.69 -24.35 7.04
CA GLU A 45 30.67 -25.22 6.36
C GLU A 45 31.63 -24.41 5.48
N LEU A 46 31.14 -23.38 4.77
CA LEU A 46 31.96 -22.52 3.92
C LEU A 46 32.86 -21.56 4.72
N ILE A 47 32.36 -21.02 5.84
CA ILE A 47 33.15 -20.16 6.73
C ILE A 47 34.32 -20.95 7.33
N HIS A 48 34.09 -22.17 7.80
CA HIS A 48 35.15 -23.04 8.29
C HIS A 48 36.19 -23.43 7.21
N GLY A 49 35.82 -23.32 5.93
CA GLY A 49 36.72 -23.50 4.78
C GLY A 49 37.61 -22.29 4.45
N ASN A 50 37.60 -21.21 5.24
CA ASN A 50 38.36 -19.96 5.02
C ASN A 50 38.04 -19.21 3.71
N ILE A 51 36.82 -19.36 3.19
CA ILE A 51 36.37 -18.62 2.00
C ILE A 51 35.97 -17.19 2.42
N LYS A 52 36.45 -16.17 1.70
CA LYS A 52 36.00 -14.78 1.88
C LYS A 52 34.62 -14.59 1.26
N ILE A 53 33.67 -14.07 2.04
CA ILE A 53 32.28 -13.91 1.65
C ILE A 53 31.81 -12.50 2.07
N TYR A 54 31.32 -11.73 1.10
CA TYR A 54 30.85 -10.34 1.26
C TYR A 54 29.85 -10.20 2.42
N GLY A 55 30.16 -9.31 3.36
CA GLY A 55 29.29 -9.00 4.51
C GLY A 55 29.07 -10.14 5.51
N VAL A 56 29.78 -11.25 5.34
CA VAL A 56 29.79 -12.40 6.26
C VAL A 56 31.06 -12.37 7.10
N ASN A 57 32.23 -12.46 6.46
CA ASN A 57 33.55 -12.32 7.09
C ASN A 57 34.39 -11.21 6.42
N THR A 58 33.73 -10.32 5.67
CA THR A 58 34.32 -9.09 5.13
C THR A 58 33.47 -7.84 5.40
N GLY A 59 34.03 -6.66 5.14
CA GLY A 59 33.34 -5.36 5.20
C GLY A 59 32.20 -5.19 4.19
N LEU A 60 31.44 -4.08 4.29
CA LEU A 60 30.36 -3.69 3.37
C LEU A 60 30.75 -2.49 2.48
N GLY A 61 30.09 -2.33 1.33
CA GLY A 61 30.31 -1.21 0.41
C GLY A 61 31.77 -1.09 0.00
N ASP A 62 32.34 0.11 0.13
CA ASP A 62 33.76 0.39 -0.18
C ASP A 62 34.75 -0.38 0.71
N LEU A 63 34.29 -0.98 1.81
CA LEU A 63 35.12 -1.77 2.74
C LEU A 63 35.15 -3.27 2.42
N TYR A 64 34.62 -3.70 1.26
CA TYR A 64 34.44 -5.11 0.91
C TYR A 64 35.72 -5.99 0.99
N ASN A 65 36.92 -5.41 0.95
CA ASN A 65 38.21 -6.12 1.02
C ASN A 65 38.74 -6.37 2.44
N ILE A 66 38.16 -5.77 3.48
CA ILE A 66 38.60 -5.93 4.88
C ILE A 66 38.04 -7.24 5.45
N THR A 67 38.86 -8.07 6.12
CA THR A 67 38.43 -9.33 6.76
C THR A 67 38.07 -9.12 8.23
N VAL A 68 36.99 -9.76 8.70
CA VAL A 68 36.50 -9.73 10.09
C VAL A 68 36.87 -11.03 10.80
N ASN A 69 37.54 -10.94 11.95
CA ASN A 69 37.92 -12.10 12.74
C ASN A 69 36.72 -12.69 13.52
N PRO A 70 36.70 -14.01 13.78
CA PRO A 70 35.61 -14.67 14.49
C PRO A 70 35.20 -14.04 15.83
N GLU A 71 36.17 -13.62 16.63
CA GLU A 71 35.97 -12.98 17.93
C GLU A 71 35.29 -11.60 17.83
N ASP A 72 35.40 -10.93 16.70
CA ASP A 72 34.86 -9.58 16.48
C ASP A 72 33.46 -9.59 15.86
N VAL A 73 32.97 -10.73 15.39
CA VAL A 73 31.74 -10.85 14.59
C VAL A 73 30.51 -10.24 15.28
N ALA A 74 30.34 -10.52 16.57
CA ALA A 74 29.19 -10.03 17.32
C ALA A 74 29.24 -8.50 17.49
N ARG A 75 30.44 -7.95 17.73
CA ARG A 75 30.65 -6.49 17.83
C ARG A 75 30.45 -5.83 16.47
N TYR A 76 31.10 -6.35 15.43
CA TYR A 76 30.97 -5.86 14.06
C TYR A 76 29.51 -5.89 13.56
N SER A 77 28.78 -6.97 13.87
CA SER A 77 27.36 -7.08 13.52
C SER A 77 26.52 -6.01 14.21
N LEU A 78 26.79 -5.70 15.48
CA LEU A 78 26.11 -4.62 16.19
C LEU A 78 26.47 -3.24 15.61
N ASP A 79 27.76 -2.98 15.40
CA ASP A 79 28.24 -1.70 14.85
C ASP A 79 27.64 -1.45 13.47
N MET A 80 27.60 -2.47 12.61
CA MET A 80 26.91 -2.42 11.31
C MET A 80 25.46 -1.97 11.47
N ILE A 81 24.69 -2.60 12.36
CA ILE A 81 23.29 -2.23 12.57
C ILE A 81 23.18 -0.77 13.09
N ILE A 82 24.06 -0.33 13.98
CA ILE A 82 24.09 1.05 14.50
C ILE A 82 24.37 2.05 13.37
N ASP A 83 25.43 1.82 12.59
CA ASP A 83 25.87 2.71 11.51
C ASP A 83 24.83 2.82 10.39
N HIS A 84 24.05 1.76 10.17
CA HIS A 84 22.99 1.76 9.17
C HIS A 84 21.67 2.33 9.69
N SER A 85 21.50 2.50 11.00
CA SER A 85 20.26 3.00 11.63
C SER A 85 20.07 4.52 11.46
N MET A 86 20.26 5.02 10.24
CA MET A 86 20.30 6.44 9.87
C MET A 86 18.99 6.93 9.25
N GLY A 87 17.85 6.37 9.69
CA GLY A 87 16.53 6.89 9.34
C GLY A 87 16.19 8.22 10.04
N ILE A 88 15.37 9.06 9.41
CA ILE A 88 14.91 10.37 9.95
C ILE A 88 13.45 10.69 9.59
N GLY A 89 12.90 11.73 10.23
CA GLY A 89 11.52 12.20 10.06
C GLY A 89 10.58 11.62 11.12
N ASP A 90 9.28 11.85 10.91
CA ASP A 90 8.25 11.25 11.75
C ASP A 90 8.34 9.71 11.70
N TYR A 91 7.95 9.05 12.79
CA TYR A 91 7.87 7.61 12.82
C TYR A 91 6.84 7.08 11.80
N ALA A 92 7.20 6.02 11.10
CA ALA A 92 6.30 5.29 10.23
C ALA A 92 5.11 4.75 11.04
N PRO A 93 3.90 4.68 10.45
CA PRO A 93 2.74 4.05 11.07
C PRO A 93 3.02 2.63 11.58
N ASP A 94 2.42 2.26 12.71
CA ASP A 94 2.63 0.95 13.36
C ASP A 94 2.37 -0.23 12.38
N ASP A 95 1.36 -0.10 11.51
CA ASP A 95 1.01 -1.14 10.53
C ASP A 95 2.09 -1.32 9.46
N TRP A 96 2.78 -0.25 9.03
CA TRP A 96 3.91 -0.34 8.11
C TRP A 96 5.06 -1.14 8.72
N VAL A 97 5.40 -0.85 9.98
CA VAL A 97 6.49 -1.54 10.68
C VAL A 97 6.15 -3.01 10.92
N ARG A 98 4.90 -3.30 11.31
CA ARG A 98 4.42 -4.68 11.48
C ARG A 98 4.43 -5.46 10.15
N ALA A 99 3.95 -4.86 9.06
CA ALA A 99 4.02 -5.47 7.74
C ALA A 99 5.47 -5.71 7.30
N THR A 100 6.39 -4.79 7.61
CA THR A 100 7.83 -4.92 7.33
C THR A 100 8.42 -6.13 8.06
N MET A 101 8.12 -6.28 9.36
CA MET A 101 8.57 -7.45 10.13
C MET A 101 8.00 -8.76 9.59
N LEU A 102 6.71 -8.80 9.20
CA LEU A 102 6.08 -9.99 8.62
C LEU A 102 6.76 -10.39 7.30
N ILE A 103 6.91 -9.43 6.38
CA ILE A 103 7.49 -9.69 5.07
C ILE A 103 8.96 -10.09 5.24
N ARG A 104 9.72 -9.42 6.12
CA ARG A 104 11.11 -9.81 6.36
C ARG A 104 11.21 -11.21 6.93
N ALA A 105 10.39 -11.55 7.92
CA ALA A 105 10.34 -12.90 8.48
C ALA A 105 10.01 -13.93 7.40
N HIS A 106 9.05 -13.63 6.51
CA HIS A 106 8.69 -14.51 5.40
C HIS A 106 9.83 -14.70 4.41
N GLN A 107 10.45 -13.62 3.93
CA GLN A 107 11.57 -13.68 2.98
C GLN A 107 12.77 -14.46 3.56
N LEU A 108 13.10 -14.28 4.84
CA LEU A 108 14.15 -15.04 5.52
C LEU A 108 13.78 -16.52 5.66
N SER A 109 12.49 -16.82 5.91
CA SER A 109 11.98 -18.19 6.05
C SER A 109 12.00 -19.01 4.75
N LEU A 110 12.21 -18.37 3.60
CA LEU A 110 12.45 -19.08 2.34
C LEU A 110 13.78 -19.85 2.34
N GLY A 111 14.70 -19.51 3.26
CA GLY A 111 15.88 -20.32 3.57
C GLY A 111 17.04 -20.18 2.58
N TYR A 112 17.21 -18.99 2.01
CA TYR A 112 18.34 -18.66 1.14
C TYR A 112 19.33 -17.67 1.79
N SER A 113 19.06 -17.23 3.02
CA SER A 113 19.81 -16.16 3.69
C SER A 113 20.93 -16.64 4.63
N GLY A 114 20.97 -17.92 5.02
CA GLY A 114 21.97 -18.41 5.99
C GLY A 114 21.82 -17.86 7.41
N ILE A 115 20.65 -17.32 7.75
CA ILE A 115 20.32 -16.80 9.08
C ILE A 115 19.76 -17.91 9.98
N ARG A 116 20.00 -17.84 11.29
CA ARG A 116 19.38 -18.78 12.24
C ARG A 116 17.87 -18.55 12.34
N SER A 117 17.11 -19.65 12.48
CA SER A 117 15.65 -19.59 12.67
C SER A 117 15.23 -18.76 13.88
N LEU A 118 16.03 -18.77 14.96
CA LEU A 118 15.80 -17.97 16.17
C LEU A 118 15.61 -16.48 15.87
N ILE A 119 16.27 -15.93 14.84
CA ILE A 119 16.13 -14.52 14.47
C ILE A 119 14.76 -14.26 13.84
N THR A 120 14.32 -15.13 12.93
CA THR A 120 12.99 -15.08 12.33
C THR A 120 11.90 -15.30 13.39
N GLU A 121 12.12 -16.22 14.33
CA GLU A 121 11.23 -16.42 15.48
C GLU A 121 11.18 -15.18 16.38
N ARG A 122 12.28 -14.43 16.56
CA ARG A 122 12.27 -13.16 17.29
C ARG A 122 11.39 -12.10 16.62
N LEU A 123 11.41 -12.00 15.28
CA LEU A 123 10.49 -11.14 14.53
C LEU A 123 9.02 -11.56 14.73
N ILE A 124 8.73 -12.86 14.67
CA ILE A 124 7.38 -13.41 14.92
C ILE A 124 6.93 -13.12 16.35
N ASN A 125 7.82 -13.27 17.33
CA ASN A 125 7.54 -12.92 18.72
C ASN A 125 7.16 -11.44 18.86
N PHE A 126 7.88 -10.51 18.20
CA PHE A 126 7.53 -9.09 18.20
C PHE A 126 6.13 -8.86 17.61
N LEU A 127 5.78 -9.54 16.52
CA LEU A 127 4.46 -9.44 15.90
C LEU A 127 3.34 -9.92 16.83
N ASN A 128 3.49 -11.12 17.40
CA ASN A 128 2.47 -11.78 18.23
C ASN A 128 2.33 -11.10 19.60
N LEU A 129 3.45 -10.65 20.19
CA LEU A 129 3.45 -9.89 21.45
C LEU A 129 3.13 -8.41 21.24
N ARG A 130 2.95 -7.96 19.99
CA ARG A 130 2.63 -6.57 19.63
C ARG A 130 3.68 -5.56 20.08
N ILE A 131 4.94 -5.96 20.04
CA ILE A 131 6.11 -5.08 20.20
C ILE A 131 6.38 -4.46 18.82
N THR A 132 6.19 -3.15 18.69
CA THR A 132 6.34 -2.47 17.40
C THR A 132 7.50 -1.48 17.45
N PRO A 133 8.59 -1.69 16.70
CA PRO A 133 9.71 -0.76 16.63
C PRO A 133 9.30 0.65 16.21
N LEU A 134 9.92 1.69 16.80
CA LEU A 134 9.75 3.07 16.35
C LEU A 134 10.75 3.34 15.21
N VAL A 135 10.27 3.28 13.97
CA VAL A 135 11.10 3.38 12.77
C VAL A 135 10.85 4.70 12.07
N PRO A 136 11.86 5.57 11.86
CA PRO A 136 11.67 6.80 11.10
C PRO A 136 11.26 6.51 9.64
N ARG A 137 10.42 7.38 9.08
CA ARG A 137 9.80 7.18 7.77
C ARG A 137 10.78 7.26 6.58
N PHE A 138 11.85 8.05 6.69
CA PHE A 138 12.79 8.32 5.59
C PHE A 138 14.19 7.77 5.85
N GLY A 139 14.93 7.50 4.76
CA GLY A 139 16.34 7.06 4.82
C GLY A 139 16.69 5.92 3.85
N SER A 140 15.70 5.20 3.31
CA SER A 140 15.93 4.17 2.29
C SER A 140 15.98 4.77 0.89
N VAL A 141 16.94 4.31 0.08
CA VAL A 141 17.03 4.54 -1.38
C VAL A 141 16.57 3.33 -2.20
N GLY A 142 16.19 2.22 -1.54
CA GLY A 142 15.59 1.04 -2.17
C GLY A 142 16.52 0.26 -3.11
N ALA A 143 17.82 0.24 -2.87
CA ALA A 143 18.80 -0.17 -3.88
C ALA A 143 19.85 -1.16 -3.40
N SER A 144 20.22 -1.11 -2.11
CA SER A 144 21.04 -2.09 -1.38
C SER A 144 20.17 -2.76 -0.29
N GLY A 145 18.86 -2.74 -0.53
CA GLY A 145 17.82 -2.98 0.46
C GLY A 145 17.36 -1.69 1.15
N ASP A 146 16.33 -1.82 1.97
CA ASP A 146 15.82 -0.78 2.86
C ASP A 146 16.65 -0.69 4.14
N LEU A 147 17.96 -0.46 3.97
CA LEU A 147 18.96 -0.56 5.04
C LEU A 147 18.57 0.22 6.30
N ALA A 148 18.26 1.51 6.16
CA ALA A 148 17.95 2.37 7.30
C ALA A 148 16.74 1.93 8.13
N PRO A 149 15.52 1.77 7.56
CA PRO A 149 14.37 1.34 8.34
C PRO A 149 14.52 -0.10 8.88
N LEU A 150 15.16 -1.00 8.14
CA LEU A 150 15.40 -2.36 8.63
C LEU A 150 16.46 -2.40 9.73
N ALA A 151 17.45 -1.52 9.72
CA ALA A 151 18.44 -1.39 10.80
C ALA A 151 17.80 -0.88 12.10
N HIS A 152 16.88 0.08 12.01
CA HIS A 152 16.08 0.52 13.16
C HIS A 152 15.27 -0.65 13.77
N ILE A 153 14.66 -1.48 12.94
CA ILE A 153 13.98 -2.71 13.41
C ILE A 153 15.00 -3.66 14.06
N ALA A 154 16.11 -3.96 13.38
CA ALA A 154 17.13 -4.88 13.84
C ALA A 154 17.72 -4.46 15.20
N LEU A 155 17.98 -3.17 15.45
CA LEU A 155 18.42 -2.65 16.76
C LEU A 155 17.48 -3.09 17.88
N THR A 156 16.17 -3.00 17.65
CA THR A 156 15.18 -3.38 18.66
C THR A 156 15.17 -4.86 18.98
N LEU A 157 15.45 -5.73 18.00
CA LEU A 157 15.59 -7.17 18.25
C LEU A 157 16.77 -7.48 19.19
N LEU A 158 17.78 -6.60 19.24
CA LEU A 158 18.96 -6.68 20.10
C LEU A 158 18.79 -5.93 21.44
N GLY A 159 17.59 -5.45 21.74
CA GLY A 159 17.31 -4.69 22.97
C GLY A 159 17.76 -3.23 22.93
N LYS A 160 18.08 -2.69 21.75
CA LYS A 160 18.49 -1.28 21.57
C LYS A 160 17.40 -0.47 20.86
N GLY A 161 17.47 0.86 20.96
CA GLY A 161 16.44 1.74 20.38
C GLY A 161 15.11 1.69 21.14
N PHE A 162 14.04 2.14 20.48
CA PHE A 162 12.73 2.34 21.09
C PHE A 162 11.65 1.53 20.38
N VAL A 163 10.69 1.06 21.16
CA VAL A 163 9.52 0.31 20.68
C VAL A 163 8.27 0.88 21.33
N LYS A 164 7.13 0.69 20.68
CA LYS A 164 5.82 0.78 21.28
C LYS A 164 5.41 -0.60 21.79
N TYR A 165 5.13 -0.70 23.08
CA TYR A 165 4.65 -1.92 23.73
C TYR A 165 3.61 -1.57 24.79
N GLN A 166 2.51 -2.31 24.84
CA GLN A 166 1.37 -2.07 25.76
C GLN A 166 0.87 -0.60 25.74
N GLY A 167 0.83 0.00 24.55
CA GLY A 167 0.34 1.36 24.32
C GLY A 167 1.32 2.48 24.68
N ARG A 168 2.57 2.18 25.06
CA ARG A 168 3.58 3.18 25.44
C ARG A 168 4.86 3.02 24.64
N ALA A 169 5.51 4.14 24.32
CA ALA A 169 6.88 4.13 23.84
C ALA A 169 7.83 3.87 25.01
N MET A 170 8.78 2.95 24.84
CA MET A 170 9.80 2.58 25.84
C MET A 170 11.06 2.07 25.16
N SER A 171 12.14 1.88 25.93
CA SER A 171 13.35 1.26 25.38
C SER A 171 13.09 -0.21 25.01
N SER A 172 13.74 -0.70 23.96
CA SER A 172 13.57 -2.12 23.58
C SER A 172 14.02 -3.06 24.71
N ALA A 173 15.10 -2.74 25.44
CA ALA A 173 15.55 -3.52 26.58
C ALA A 173 14.47 -3.69 27.66
N GLU A 174 13.69 -2.65 27.96
CA GLU A 174 12.56 -2.73 28.89
C GLU A 174 11.45 -3.64 28.34
N ALA A 175 11.10 -3.48 27.06
CA ALA A 175 10.08 -4.31 26.42
C ALA A 175 10.47 -5.79 26.37
N LEU A 176 11.73 -6.12 26.05
CA LEU A 176 12.23 -7.50 26.04
C LEU A 176 12.12 -8.14 27.43
N ARG A 177 12.56 -7.43 28.49
CA ARG A 177 12.42 -7.92 29.88
C ARG A 177 10.95 -8.12 30.27
N ALA A 178 10.09 -7.15 29.94
CA ALA A 178 8.67 -7.21 30.26
C ALA A 178 7.96 -8.35 29.51
N ALA A 179 8.42 -8.69 28.30
CA ALA A 179 7.88 -9.76 27.48
C ALA A 179 8.53 -11.14 27.73
N GLY A 180 9.51 -11.24 28.63
CA GLY A 180 10.22 -12.49 28.92
C GLY A 180 11.10 -12.97 27.77
N LEU A 181 11.63 -12.06 26.96
CA LEU A 181 12.50 -12.37 25.83
C LEU A 181 13.97 -12.09 26.19
N ASP A 182 14.83 -13.09 25.97
CA ASP A 182 16.26 -12.96 26.22
C ASP A 182 16.98 -12.02 25.23
N GLU A 183 18.14 -11.51 25.64
CA GLU A 183 19.04 -10.78 24.75
C GLU A 183 19.52 -11.67 23.59
N LEU A 184 19.59 -11.06 22.41
CA LEU A 184 20.00 -11.73 21.19
C LEU A 184 21.38 -11.24 20.75
N LYS A 185 22.29 -12.17 20.45
CA LYS A 185 23.60 -11.88 19.84
C LYS A 185 23.63 -12.39 18.41
N LEU A 186 24.01 -11.52 17.48
CA LEU A 186 24.13 -11.86 16.07
C LEU A 186 25.44 -12.60 15.78
N SER A 187 25.37 -13.50 14.81
CA SER A 187 26.48 -14.23 14.21
C SER A 187 26.76 -13.71 12.79
N TYR A 188 27.79 -14.26 12.14
CA TYR A 188 28.09 -14.09 10.72
C TYR A 188 26.85 -13.98 9.84
N LYS A 189 26.85 -12.96 8.97
CA LYS A 189 25.80 -12.62 8.01
C LYS A 189 24.49 -12.12 8.59
N GLU A 190 24.16 -12.39 9.85
CA GLU A 190 22.81 -12.16 10.36
C GLU A 190 22.43 -10.68 10.44
N ALA A 191 23.39 -9.79 10.72
CA ALA A 191 23.16 -8.35 10.65
C ALA A 191 22.80 -7.93 9.22
N LEU A 192 23.60 -8.33 8.23
CA LEU A 192 23.32 -8.03 6.83
C LEU A 192 21.99 -8.64 6.37
N SER A 193 21.74 -9.90 6.71
CA SER A 193 20.45 -10.56 6.43
C SER A 193 19.27 -9.98 7.21
N LEU A 194 19.45 -9.10 8.20
CA LEU A 194 18.32 -8.36 8.75
C LEU A 194 18.00 -7.11 7.93
N ILE A 195 19.01 -6.47 7.35
CA ILE A 195 18.90 -5.12 6.76
C ILE A 195 18.94 -5.08 5.22
N ASN A 196 19.48 -6.11 4.57
CA ASN A 196 19.66 -6.16 3.13
C ASN A 196 18.45 -6.83 2.47
N GLY A 197 17.47 -6.03 2.06
CA GLY A 197 16.31 -6.49 1.30
C GLY A 197 15.22 -5.44 1.20
N THR A 198 14.17 -5.72 0.44
CA THR A 198 13.12 -4.77 0.04
C THR A 198 11.90 -4.74 0.98
N SER A 199 12.00 -5.33 2.17
CA SER A 199 10.82 -5.64 2.98
C SER A 199 10.06 -4.41 3.48
N TYR A 200 10.72 -3.26 3.68
CA TYR A 200 10.04 -2.02 4.08
C TYR A 200 9.30 -1.41 2.89
N SER A 201 9.96 -1.29 1.74
CA SER A 201 9.36 -0.83 0.49
C SER A 201 8.16 -1.71 0.11
N ALA A 202 8.31 -3.04 0.19
CA ALA A 202 7.25 -4.01 -0.09
C ALA A 202 6.08 -3.84 0.89
N ALA A 203 6.35 -3.72 2.19
CA ALA A 203 5.32 -3.51 3.21
C ALA A 203 4.49 -2.24 2.98
N VAL A 204 5.17 -1.12 2.79
CA VAL A 204 4.52 0.18 2.56
C VAL A 204 3.72 0.13 1.26
N ALA A 205 4.26 -0.47 0.20
CA ALA A 205 3.57 -0.63 -1.08
C ALA A 205 2.33 -1.52 -0.95
N SER A 206 2.43 -2.68 -0.29
CA SER A 206 1.31 -3.59 -0.06
C SER A 206 0.16 -2.89 0.66
N LEU A 207 0.42 -2.22 1.78
CA LEU A 207 -0.63 -1.50 2.52
C LEU A 207 -1.25 -0.37 1.69
N GLY A 208 -0.43 0.35 0.92
CA GLY A 208 -0.92 1.39 0.02
C GLY A 208 -1.81 0.82 -1.09
N ILE A 209 -1.42 -0.31 -1.69
CA ILE A 209 -2.21 -1.02 -2.71
C ILE A 209 -3.54 -1.50 -2.11
N TRP A 210 -3.54 -2.03 -0.88
CA TRP A 210 -4.78 -2.43 -0.21
C TRP A 210 -5.75 -1.26 -0.04
N ASP A 211 -5.24 -0.09 0.38
CA ASP A 211 -6.06 1.10 0.51
C ASP A 211 -6.53 1.63 -0.85
N SER A 212 -5.69 1.59 -1.88
CA SER A 212 -6.11 1.91 -3.25
C SER A 212 -7.24 0.99 -3.73
N PHE A 213 -7.19 -0.31 -3.40
CA PHE A 213 -8.25 -1.25 -3.78
C PHE A 213 -9.60 -0.89 -3.17
N ARG A 214 -9.62 -0.54 -1.87
CA ARG A 214 -10.81 -0.05 -1.16
C ARG A 214 -11.35 1.22 -1.80
N LEU A 215 -10.46 2.15 -2.16
CA LEU A 215 -10.83 3.42 -2.79
C LEU A 215 -11.38 3.23 -4.21
N LEU A 216 -10.81 2.32 -5.01
CA LEU A 216 -11.33 2.00 -6.34
C LEU A 216 -12.76 1.46 -6.26
N ARG A 217 -13.02 0.53 -5.33
CA ARG A 217 -14.37 0.00 -5.07
C ARG A 217 -15.33 1.08 -4.57
N ALA A 218 -14.92 1.90 -3.59
CA ALA A 218 -15.76 3.00 -3.11
C ALA A 218 -16.07 4.01 -4.23
N SER A 219 -15.10 4.30 -5.11
CA SER A 219 -15.30 5.22 -6.23
C SER A 219 -16.35 4.69 -7.23
N LEU A 220 -16.37 3.38 -7.52
CA LEU A 220 -17.39 2.75 -8.36
C LEU A 220 -18.79 2.87 -7.77
N ALA A 221 -18.93 2.60 -6.46
CA ALA A 221 -20.21 2.76 -5.77
C ALA A 221 -20.73 4.20 -5.88
N VAL A 222 -19.86 5.19 -5.65
CA VAL A 222 -20.22 6.60 -5.78
C VAL A 222 -20.50 7.00 -7.23
N MET A 223 -19.76 6.46 -8.20
CA MET A 223 -19.98 6.73 -9.62
C MET A 223 -21.32 6.17 -10.13
N ALA A 224 -21.84 5.09 -9.55
CA ALA A 224 -23.21 4.66 -9.81
C ALA A 224 -24.23 5.74 -9.38
N LEU A 225 -23.99 6.42 -8.24
CA LEU A 225 -24.79 7.59 -7.86
C LEU A 225 -24.57 8.80 -8.76
N VAL A 226 -23.41 8.98 -9.38
CA VAL A 226 -23.20 10.04 -10.38
C VAL A 226 -24.13 9.82 -11.58
N ILE A 227 -24.29 8.57 -12.02
CA ILE A 227 -25.20 8.23 -13.12
C ILE A 227 -26.66 8.48 -12.72
N GLU A 228 -27.06 8.09 -11.50
CA GLU A 228 -28.38 8.40 -10.95
C GLU A 228 -28.63 9.92 -10.85
N ALA A 229 -27.69 10.65 -10.24
CA ALA A 229 -27.76 12.10 -10.01
C ALA A 229 -27.86 12.89 -11.32
N SER A 230 -27.16 12.44 -12.36
CA SER A 230 -27.19 13.07 -13.68
C SER A 230 -28.29 12.54 -14.60
N ARG A 231 -28.98 11.45 -14.21
CA ARG A 231 -29.95 10.73 -15.07
C ARG A 231 -29.35 10.27 -16.41
N ALA A 232 -28.06 9.97 -16.39
CA ALA A 232 -27.27 9.65 -17.57
C ALA A 232 -27.69 8.33 -18.23
N GLY A 233 -27.34 8.18 -19.51
CA GLY A 233 -27.58 6.96 -20.28
C GLY A 233 -26.68 5.81 -19.83
N THR A 234 -27.22 4.60 -19.73
CA THR A 234 -26.49 3.38 -19.34
C THR A 234 -26.00 2.55 -20.52
N ALA A 235 -26.42 2.87 -21.75
CA ALA A 235 -25.94 2.18 -22.95
C ALA A 235 -24.39 2.06 -23.04
N PRO A 236 -23.59 3.09 -22.67
CA PRO A 236 -22.13 2.99 -22.63
C PRO A 236 -21.57 1.98 -21.62
N LEU A 237 -22.37 1.54 -20.65
CA LEU A 237 -22.00 0.50 -19.67
C LEU A 237 -22.29 -0.92 -20.18
N SER A 238 -22.99 -1.06 -21.31
CA SER A 238 -23.40 -2.36 -21.86
C SER A 238 -22.22 -3.33 -21.94
N ILE A 239 -22.40 -4.52 -21.37
CA ILE A 239 -21.41 -5.59 -21.39
C ILE A 239 -21.06 -5.97 -22.84
N GLU A 240 -22.07 -6.07 -23.71
CA GLU A 240 -21.88 -6.40 -25.13
C GLU A 240 -21.03 -5.33 -25.84
N ILE A 241 -21.37 -4.05 -25.64
CA ILE A 241 -20.64 -2.94 -26.28
C ILE A 241 -19.18 -2.89 -25.80
N ASN A 242 -18.94 -3.07 -24.50
CA ASN A 242 -17.57 -3.03 -23.97
C ASN A 242 -16.76 -4.29 -24.35
N SER A 243 -17.43 -5.45 -24.52
CA SER A 243 -16.77 -6.73 -24.85
C SER A 243 -16.03 -6.75 -26.20
N VAL A 244 -16.32 -5.81 -27.10
CA VAL A 244 -15.58 -5.66 -28.36
C VAL A 244 -14.18 -5.08 -28.16
N LYS A 245 -13.86 -4.57 -26.96
CA LYS A 245 -12.53 -4.13 -26.56
C LYS A 245 -11.90 -5.17 -25.64
N LEU A 246 -10.61 -5.45 -25.87
CA LEU A 246 -9.85 -6.50 -25.17
C LEU A 246 -9.31 -6.06 -23.79
N HIS A 247 -9.77 -4.95 -23.24
CA HIS A 247 -9.28 -4.42 -21.97
C HIS A 247 -10.09 -5.00 -20.81
N ASN A 248 -9.45 -5.76 -19.93
CA ASN A 248 -10.13 -6.46 -18.85
C ASN A 248 -10.72 -5.49 -17.82
N GLY A 249 -9.96 -4.47 -17.42
CA GLY A 249 -10.44 -3.46 -16.48
C GLY A 249 -11.67 -2.70 -16.99
N GLU A 250 -11.72 -2.36 -18.28
CA GLU A 250 -12.88 -1.71 -18.90
C GLU A 250 -14.13 -2.58 -18.80
N ASN A 251 -14.01 -3.85 -19.20
CA ASN A 251 -15.11 -4.82 -19.14
C ASN A 251 -15.59 -5.05 -17.70
N GLU A 252 -14.67 -5.09 -16.74
CA GLU A 252 -15.00 -5.32 -15.34
C GLU A 252 -15.71 -4.11 -14.70
N VAL A 253 -15.28 -2.89 -15.00
CA VAL A 253 -15.97 -1.67 -14.55
C VAL A 253 -17.37 -1.56 -15.18
N ALA A 254 -17.49 -1.85 -16.48
CA ALA A 254 -18.77 -1.86 -17.18
C ALA A 254 -19.76 -2.86 -16.55
N ARG A 255 -19.29 -4.07 -16.24
CA ARG A 255 -20.06 -5.11 -15.53
C ARG A 255 -20.54 -4.62 -14.17
N ALA A 256 -19.62 -4.14 -13.32
CA ALA A 256 -19.95 -3.72 -11.96
C ALA A 256 -21.00 -2.60 -11.92
N LEU A 257 -20.87 -1.58 -12.80
CA LEU A 257 -21.85 -0.49 -12.87
C LEU A 257 -23.20 -0.95 -13.45
N THR A 258 -23.19 -1.83 -14.45
CA THR A 258 -24.42 -2.40 -15.01
C THR A 258 -25.21 -3.17 -13.96
N GLU A 259 -24.54 -3.96 -13.12
CA GLU A 259 -25.20 -4.70 -12.03
C GLU A 259 -25.84 -3.76 -11.01
N LEU A 260 -25.12 -2.72 -10.57
CA LEU A 260 -25.65 -1.73 -9.61
C LEU A 260 -26.86 -0.94 -10.11
N LEU A 261 -26.92 -0.69 -11.42
CA LEU A 261 -27.95 0.13 -12.06
C LEU A 261 -29.05 -0.70 -12.75
N SER A 262 -29.00 -2.03 -12.60
CA SER A 262 -29.85 -2.99 -13.35
C SER A 262 -31.34 -2.76 -13.19
N ASP A 263 -31.80 -2.24 -12.04
CA ASP A 263 -33.20 -1.94 -11.74
C ASP A 263 -33.50 -0.44 -11.57
N SER A 264 -32.58 0.43 -12.02
CA SER A 264 -32.79 1.88 -11.97
C SER A 264 -33.87 2.31 -12.96
N ARG A 265 -34.81 3.12 -12.48
CA ARG A 265 -35.83 3.82 -13.30
C ARG A 265 -35.50 5.29 -13.51
N ASN A 266 -34.44 5.77 -12.87
CA ASN A 266 -34.01 7.16 -12.90
C ASN A 266 -32.84 7.38 -13.88
N ALA A 267 -31.96 6.39 -14.07
CA ALA A 267 -31.03 6.39 -15.20
C ALA A 267 -31.77 6.38 -16.56
N ASN A 268 -31.11 6.83 -17.63
CA ASN A 268 -31.66 6.99 -18.98
C ASN A 268 -32.79 8.04 -19.12
N THR A 269 -33.05 8.89 -18.13
CA THR A 269 -34.16 9.87 -18.17
C THR A 269 -33.72 11.31 -18.47
N SER A 270 -32.44 11.56 -18.72
CA SER A 270 -31.94 12.92 -19.01
C SER A 270 -32.37 13.51 -20.35
N GLY A 271 -32.74 12.67 -21.33
CA GLY A 271 -33.04 13.10 -22.70
C GLY A 271 -31.83 13.54 -23.53
N ARG A 272 -30.60 13.44 -22.98
CA ARG A 272 -29.38 13.78 -23.71
C ARG A 272 -29.02 12.66 -24.69
N VAL A 273 -28.61 13.04 -25.91
CA VAL A 273 -28.10 12.07 -26.91
C VAL A 273 -26.80 11.41 -26.44
N GLN A 274 -25.91 12.20 -25.83
CA GLN A 274 -24.70 11.71 -25.20
C GLN A 274 -24.40 12.51 -23.93
N ASP A 275 -23.96 11.80 -22.89
CA ASP A 275 -23.43 12.41 -21.68
C ASP A 275 -21.96 12.86 -21.84
N PRO A 276 -21.51 13.84 -21.03
CA PRO A 276 -20.11 14.23 -20.95
C PRO A 276 -19.19 13.03 -20.66
N TYR A 277 -17.95 13.07 -21.16
CA TYR A 277 -17.02 11.94 -21.05
C TYR A 277 -16.71 11.54 -19.62
N SER A 278 -16.69 12.49 -18.67
CA SER A 278 -16.50 12.17 -17.25
C SER A 278 -17.62 11.32 -16.65
N ILE A 279 -18.77 11.20 -17.31
CA ILE A 279 -19.88 10.32 -16.92
C ILE A 279 -19.95 9.12 -17.86
N ARG A 280 -19.85 9.35 -19.17
CA ARG A 280 -20.00 8.30 -20.19
C ARG A 280 -18.81 7.35 -20.30
N CYS A 281 -17.59 7.83 -20.06
CA CYS A 281 -16.36 7.07 -20.27
C CYS A 281 -15.79 6.46 -18.99
N ILE A 282 -16.62 6.27 -17.95
CA ILE A 282 -16.18 5.65 -16.68
C ILE A 282 -15.52 4.29 -16.92
N PRO A 283 -16.08 3.36 -17.75
CA PRO A 283 -15.43 2.07 -18.01
C PRO A 283 -14.02 2.20 -18.57
N GLN A 284 -13.82 3.06 -19.56
CA GLN A 284 -12.51 3.21 -20.21
C GLN A 284 -11.49 3.82 -19.26
N VAL A 285 -11.88 4.88 -18.54
CA VAL A 285 -10.96 5.62 -17.68
C VAL A 285 -10.63 4.81 -16.42
N LEU A 286 -11.64 4.41 -15.64
CA LEU A 286 -11.43 3.66 -14.41
C LEU A 286 -10.97 2.22 -14.67
N GLY A 287 -11.35 1.63 -15.80
CA GLY A 287 -10.84 0.34 -16.23
C GLY A 287 -9.33 0.35 -16.46
N SER A 288 -8.81 1.41 -17.10
CA SER A 288 -7.36 1.55 -17.28
C SER A 288 -6.59 1.68 -15.95
N VAL A 289 -7.19 2.32 -14.95
CA VAL A 289 -6.65 2.38 -13.57
C VAL A 289 -6.70 1.02 -12.89
N LEU A 290 -7.77 0.25 -13.09
CA LEU A 290 -7.89 -1.11 -12.55
C LEU A 290 -6.86 -2.09 -13.16
N ASP A 291 -6.58 -1.97 -14.46
CA ASP A 291 -5.53 -2.75 -15.12
C ASP A 291 -4.13 -2.41 -14.55
N ALA A 292 -3.83 -1.12 -14.37
CA ALA A 292 -2.59 -0.65 -13.75
C ALA A 292 -2.46 -1.10 -12.28
N PHE A 293 -3.55 -1.05 -11.52
CA PHE A 293 -3.64 -1.59 -10.16
C PHE A 293 -3.31 -3.09 -10.15
N THR A 294 -3.94 -3.88 -11.02
CA THR A 294 -3.75 -5.33 -11.09
C THR A 294 -2.30 -5.69 -11.41
N TRP A 295 -1.67 -4.97 -12.33
CA TRP A 295 -0.25 -5.15 -12.65
C TRP A 295 0.65 -4.84 -11.45
N SER A 296 0.37 -3.76 -10.73
CA SER A 296 1.15 -3.31 -9.57
C SER A 296 1.02 -4.26 -8.39
N LEU A 297 -0.20 -4.72 -8.10
CA LEU A 297 -0.50 -5.75 -7.11
C LEU A 297 0.32 -7.01 -7.36
N ARG A 298 0.30 -7.53 -8.58
CA ARG A 298 1.02 -8.75 -8.95
C ARG A 298 2.52 -8.61 -8.72
N ASN A 299 3.13 -7.52 -9.18
CA ASN A 299 4.58 -7.35 -9.05
C ASN A 299 5.01 -7.17 -7.59
N VAL A 300 4.26 -6.41 -6.79
CA VAL A 300 4.56 -6.24 -5.36
C VAL A 300 4.39 -7.56 -4.61
N LEU A 301 3.34 -8.34 -4.90
CA LEU A 301 3.18 -9.67 -4.28
C LEU A 301 4.26 -10.67 -4.72
N ASN A 302 4.75 -10.60 -5.95
CA ASN A 302 5.90 -11.39 -6.37
C ASN A 302 7.14 -11.05 -5.52
N GLU A 303 7.40 -9.77 -5.26
CA GLU A 303 8.53 -9.33 -4.43
C GLU A 303 8.37 -9.74 -2.96
N VAL A 304 7.16 -9.60 -2.39
CA VAL A 304 6.84 -10.05 -1.03
C VAL A 304 7.18 -11.53 -0.84
N ASN A 305 6.89 -12.35 -1.84
CA ASN A 305 7.07 -13.80 -1.82
C ASN A 305 8.41 -14.27 -2.43
N SER A 306 9.36 -13.35 -2.66
CA SER A 306 10.68 -13.65 -3.21
C SER A 306 11.80 -13.45 -2.20
N VAL A 307 12.92 -14.13 -2.41
CA VAL A 307 14.14 -13.89 -1.62
C VAL A 307 14.67 -12.49 -1.98
N SER A 308 14.77 -11.62 -0.98
CA SER A 308 15.41 -10.31 -1.09
C SER A 308 16.56 -10.23 -0.09
N ASP A 309 17.75 -10.67 -0.51
CA ASP A 309 18.96 -10.71 0.32
C ASP A 309 20.21 -10.81 -0.57
N ASN A 310 21.37 -10.49 0.00
CA ASN A 310 22.68 -10.69 -0.60
C ASN A 310 23.75 -10.96 0.47
N PRO A 311 24.67 -11.90 0.22
CA PRO A 311 24.60 -12.95 -0.80
C PRO A 311 23.52 -14.00 -0.46
N VAL A 312 23.14 -14.81 -1.44
CA VAL A 312 22.20 -15.94 -1.25
C VAL A 312 22.94 -17.28 -1.22
N ILE A 313 22.35 -18.25 -0.53
CA ILE A 313 22.88 -19.61 -0.36
C ILE A 313 22.05 -20.57 -1.18
N ILE A 314 22.69 -21.22 -2.15
CA ILE A 314 22.03 -22.20 -3.03
C ILE A 314 22.88 -23.47 -3.03
N GLY A 315 22.29 -24.59 -2.59
CA GLY A 315 23.04 -25.82 -2.34
C GLY A 315 24.15 -25.56 -1.32
N ASN A 316 25.40 -25.81 -1.73
CA ASN A 316 26.58 -25.56 -0.91
C ASN A 316 27.39 -24.33 -1.38
N GLY A 317 26.79 -23.47 -2.21
CA GLY A 317 27.43 -22.27 -2.75
C GLY A 317 26.86 -20.99 -2.15
N VAL A 318 27.68 -19.94 -2.14
CA VAL A 318 27.28 -18.57 -1.80
C VAL A 318 27.44 -17.68 -3.02
N PHE A 319 26.36 -17.02 -3.41
CA PHE A 319 26.29 -16.26 -4.66
C PHE A 319 25.93 -14.81 -4.35
N SER A 320 26.76 -13.89 -4.84
CA SER A 320 26.41 -12.47 -4.83
C SER A 320 25.23 -12.24 -5.78
N THR A 321 24.25 -11.45 -5.35
CA THR A 321 23.07 -11.10 -6.14
C THR A 321 22.71 -9.63 -5.98
N CYS A 322 21.77 -9.16 -6.80
CA CYS A 322 21.15 -7.84 -6.67
C CYS A 322 19.66 -7.95 -6.26
N HIS A 323 19.27 -9.02 -5.56
CA HIS A 323 17.87 -9.25 -5.16
C HIS A 323 17.33 -8.25 -4.12
N PHE A 324 18.20 -7.43 -3.55
CA PHE A 324 17.85 -6.33 -2.66
C PHE A 324 17.35 -5.05 -3.38
N HIS A 325 17.39 -5.03 -4.72
CA HIS A 325 17.11 -3.83 -5.51
C HIS A 325 15.60 -3.67 -5.79
N GLY A 326 14.96 -2.65 -5.23
CA GLY A 326 13.51 -2.45 -5.22
C GLY A 326 12.86 -1.94 -6.50
N GLN A 327 13.50 -2.07 -7.68
CA GLN A 327 13.02 -1.44 -8.93
C GLN A 327 11.61 -1.88 -9.32
N TYR A 328 11.28 -3.17 -9.13
CA TYR A 328 9.95 -3.68 -9.43
C TYR A 328 8.88 -3.01 -8.55
N ILE A 329 9.13 -2.83 -7.26
CA ILE A 329 8.24 -2.08 -6.37
C ILE A 329 8.12 -0.63 -6.81
N ALA A 330 9.25 0.02 -7.12
CA ALA A 330 9.29 1.43 -7.47
C ALA A 330 8.45 1.73 -8.73
N ILE A 331 8.65 0.97 -9.82
CA ILE A 331 7.89 1.15 -11.06
C ILE A 331 6.40 0.84 -10.85
N SER A 332 6.07 -0.22 -10.10
CA SER A 332 4.69 -0.57 -9.79
C SER A 332 3.96 0.50 -8.98
N THR A 333 4.61 1.04 -7.96
CA THR A 333 4.02 2.10 -7.15
C THR A 333 3.94 3.43 -7.91
N ASP A 334 4.94 3.80 -8.73
CA ASP A 334 4.86 5.01 -9.56
C ASP A 334 3.78 4.91 -10.64
N LEU A 335 3.63 3.75 -11.28
CA LEU A 335 2.53 3.51 -12.23
C LEU A 335 1.18 3.69 -11.53
N LEU A 336 0.99 3.06 -10.37
CA LEU A 336 -0.27 3.20 -9.62
C LEU A 336 -0.50 4.64 -9.15
N ASN A 337 0.53 5.33 -8.67
CA ASN A 337 0.48 6.75 -8.30
C ASN A 337 -0.07 7.59 -9.46
N MET A 338 0.51 7.43 -10.66
CA MET A 338 0.05 8.13 -11.87
C MET A 338 -1.38 7.75 -12.26
N SER A 339 -1.73 6.46 -12.21
CA SER A 339 -3.08 5.99 -12.54
C SER A 339 -4.14 6.51 -11.57
N LEU A 340 -3.84 6.63 -10.28
CA LEU A 340 -4.75 7.22 -9.31
C LEU A 340 -4.97 8.73 -9.55
N VAL A 341 -3.99 9.46 -10.08
CA VAL A 341 -4.22 10.86 -10.53
C VAL A 341 -5.25 10.93 -11.66
N VAL A 342 -5.28 9.95 -12.56
CA VAL A 342 -6.32 9.85 -13.60
C VAL A 342 -7.71 9.70 -12.96
N LEU A 343 -7.84 8.85 -11.94
CA LEU A 343 -9.08 8.72 -11.15
C LEU A 343 -9.44 10.04 -10.45
N GLY A 344 -8.49 10.70 -9.80
CA GLY A 344 -8.73 11.99 -9.14
C GLY A 344 -9.25 13.06 -10.10
N ASN A 345 -8.66 13.16 -11.30
CA ASN A 345 -9.13 14.06 -12.35
C ASN A 345 -10.54 13.70 -12.84
N LEU A 346 -10.86 12.40 -12.98
CA LEU A 346 -12.21 11.96 -13.34
C LEU A 346 -13.23 12.39 -12.27
N ILE A 347 -12.93 12.14 -11.00
CA ILE A 347 -13.79 12.50 -9.87
C ILE A 347 -14.02 14.02 -9.83
N GLU A 348 -12.96 14.82 -9.95
CA GLU A 348 -13.07 16.28 -9.94
C GLU A 348 -13.94 16.78 -11.12
N ARG A 349 -13.77 16.22 -12.31
CA ARG A 349 -14.63 16.53 -13.46
C ARG A 349 -16.08 16.14 -13.21
N GLN A 350 -16.35 15.00 -12.56
CA GLN A 350 -17.72 14.59 -12.20
C GLN A 350 -18.35 15.54 -11.18
N VAL A 351 -17.60 15.97 -10.14
CA VAL A 351 -18.05 17.02 -9.20
C VAL A 351 -18.45 18.27 -9.99
N THR A 352 -17.58 18.74 -10.89
CA THR A 352 -17.86 19.91 -11.72
C THR A 352 -19.12 19.71 -12.59
N GLN A 353 -19.31 18.54 -13.21
CA GLN A 353 -20.51 18.27 -14.02
C GLN A 353 -21.78 18.33 -13.17
N LEU A 354 -21.80 17.68 -12.01
CA LEU A 354 -22.98 17.62 -11.14
C LEU A 354 -23.36 18.98 -10.52
N LEU A 355 -22.47 19.96 -10.53
CA LEU A 355 -22.78 21.33 -10.10
C LEU A 355 -23.43 22.17 -11.21
N ARG A 356 -23.51 21.68 -12.45
CA ARG A 356 -24.16 22.39 -13.56
C ARG A 356 -25.64 22.04 -13.67
N ARG A 357 -26.50 23.06 -13.78
CA ARG A 357 -27.95 22.92 -13.97
C ARG A 357 -28.34 21.97 -15.10
N GLU A 358 -27.61 22.04 -16.21
CA GLU A 358 -27.85 21.20 -17.41
C GLU A 358 -27.64 19.70 -17.15
N ILE A 359 -26.85 19.34 -16.14
CA ILE A 359 -26.56 17.96 -15.78
C ILE A 359 -27.42 17.53 -14.59
N ASN A 360 -27.53 18.37 -13.56
CA ASN A 360 -28.20 18.01 -12.31
C ASN A 360 -29.72 18.25 -12.31
N GLY A 361 -30.27 18.97 -13.29
CA GLY A 361 -31.71 19.22 -13.40
C GLY A 361 -32.31 20.19 -12.37
N ALA A 362 -31.49 20.75 -11.47
CA ALA A 362 -31.88 21.70 -10.43
C ALA A 362 -31.25 23.08 -10.71
N ASN A 363 -30.67 23.73 -9.69
CA ASN A 363 -29.97 25.00 -9.85
C ASN A 363 -28.46 24.80 -10.05
N ASN A 364 -27.81 25.78 -10.67
CA ASN A 364 -26.34 25.84 -10.67
C ASN A 364 -25.84 25.82 -9.23
N TYR A 365 -24.84 24.97 -8.98
CA TYR A 365 -24.23 24.72 -7.68
C TYR A 365 -25.20 24.25 -6.60
N LEU A 366 -26.42 23.82 -6.95
CA LEU A 366 -27.52 23.60 -6.01
C LEU A 366 -27.80 24.82 -5.11
N ALA A 367 -27.51 26.03 -5.63
CA ALA A 367 -27.78 27.26 -4.92
C ALA A 367 -29.28 27.43 -4.69
N ASN A 368 -29.63 27.87 -3.47
CA ASN A 368 -31.01 28.20 -3.10
C ASN A 368 -31.04 29.61 -2.51
N GLY A 369 -31.64 30.54 -3.25
CA GLY A 369 -31.67 31.98 -2.94
C GLY A 369 -30.72 32.81 -3.81
N PRO A 370 -30.98 34.11 -3.99
CA PRO A 370 -30.31 34.96 -4.98
C PRO A 370 -28.83 35.25 -4.67
N TRP A 371 -28.41 35.15 -3.41
CA TRP A 371 -27.06 35.51 -2.95
C TRP A 371 -26.23 34.31 -2.50
N ARG A 372 -26.83 33.11 -2.41
CA ARG A 372 -26.14 31.93 -1.92
C ARG A 372 -25.39 31.26 -3.06
N VAL A 373 -24.16 30.86 -2.79
CA VAL A 373 -23.30 30.17 -3.76
C VAL A 373 -23.50 28.64 -3.75
N GLY A 374 -24.34 28.11 -2.85
CA GLY A 374 -24.58 26.68 -2.73
C GLY A 374 -23.28 25.90 -2.53
N LEU A 375 -23.11 24.84 -3.33
CA LEU A 375 -21.93 23.98 -3.34
C LEU A 375 -20.82 24.48 -4.30
N MET A 376 -20.82 25.73 -4.74
CA MET A 376 -19.80 26.24 -5.66
C MET A 376 -18.37 26.00 -5.15
N LEU A 377 -18.16 26.18 -3.84
CA LEU A 377 -16.83 26.06 -3.23
C LEU A 377 -16.37 24.61 -3.09
N THR A 378 -17.26 23.62 -3.16
CA THR A 378 -16.83 22.21 -3.20
C THR A 378 -16.07 21.89 -4.48
N GLN A 379 -16.37 22.60 -5.58
CA GLN A 379 -15.58 22.55 -6.81
C GLN A 379 -14.15 23.06 -6.57
N TYR A 380 -13.99 24.14 -5.81
CA TYR A 380 -12.68 24.75 -5.57
C TYR A 380 -11.80 23.82 -4.74
N THR A 381 -12.37 23.21 -3.71
CA THR A 381 -11.70 22.17 -2.92
C THR A 381 -11.30 20.99 -3.80
N ALA A 382 -12.22 20.47 -4.62
CA ALA A 382 -11.92 19.34 -5.51
C ALA A 382 -10.80 19.69 -6.52
N ALA A 383 -10.84 20.89 -7.11
CA ALA A 383 -9.80 21.37 -8.03
C ALA A 383 -8.44 21.52 -7.34
N ALA A 384 -8.39 22.04 -6.11
CA ALA A 384 -7.16 22.15 -5.33
C ALA A 384 -6.56 20.77 -5.00
N LEU A 385 -7.40 19.80 -4.62
CA LEU A 385 -6.95 18.42 -4.37
C LEU A 385 -6.45 17.73 -5.64
N ALA A 386 -7.14 17.92 -6.78
CA ALA A 386 -6.68 17.40 -8.07
C ALA A 386 -5.35 18.02 -8.52
N ALA A 387 -5.14 19.32 -8.26
CA ALA A 387 -3.85 19.96 -8.50
C ALA A 387 -2.76 19.35 -7.60
N LYS A 388 -3.05 19.12 -6.31
CA LYS A 388 -2.09 18.51 -5.38
C LYS A 388 -1.72 17.07 -5.76
N LEU A 389 -2.68 16.29 -6.25
CA LEU A 389 -2.45 14.95 -6.80
C LEU A 389 -1.43 14.99 -7.95
N ARG A 390 -1.59 15.94 -8.88
CA ARG A 390 -0.69 16.11 -10.04
C ARG A 390 0.72 16.52 -9.64
N GLU A 391 0.87 17.38 -8.62
CA GLU A 391 2.19 17.69 -8.05
C GLU A 391 2.86 16.43 -7.48
N SER A 392 2.05 15.60 -6.81
CA SER A 392 2.53 14.42 -6.09
C SER A 392 2.83 13.24 -7.02
N SER A 393 2.49 13.29 -8.32
CA SER A 393 2.68 12.16 -9.24
C SER A 393 3.98 12.17 -10.05
N VAL A 394 4.94 13.05 -9.74
CA VAL A 394 6.29 12.97 -10.35
C VAL A 394 6.93 11.63 -9.98
N PRO A 395 7.33 10.76 -10.93
CA PRO A 395 7.86 9.45 -10.58
C PRO A 395 9.12 9.53 -9.71
N SER A 396 9.21 8.70 -8.67
CA SER A 396 10.40 8.59 -7.82
C SER A 396 11.52 7.83 -8.53
N THR A 397 11.15 6.90 -9.41
CA THR A 397 12.06 6.05 -10.22
C THR A 397 13.00 6.81 -11.15
N VAL A 398 12.71 8.07 -11.48
CA VAL A 398 13.59 8.92 -12.32
C VAL A 398 14.49 9.85 -11.49
N GLN A 399 14.47 9.73 -10.16
CA GLN A 399 15.19 10.58 -9.22
C GLN A 399 16.42 9.88 -8.62
N ASN A 400 17.06 8.98 -9.37
CA ASN A 400 18.26 8.29 -8.93
C ASN A 400 19.36 9.27 -8.51
N ILE A 401 20.03 8.97 -7.39
CA ILE A 401 21.22 9.68 -6.91
C ILE A 401 22.24 8.62 -6.48
N PRO A 402 23.46 8.59 -7.06
CA PRO A 402 24.53 7.67 -6.64
C PRO A 402 24.92 7.83 -5.18
N THR A 403 25.15 6.72 -4.48
CA THR A 403 25.62 6.64 -3.09
C THR A 403 26.88 5.79 -2.98
N SER A 404 27.47 5.73 -1.78
CA SER A 404 28.53 4.77 -1.44
C SER A 404 29.72 4.81 -2.41
N GLY A 405 30.33 5.98 -2.61
CA GLY A 405 31.54 6.09 -3.44
C GLY A 405 31.36 5.75 -4.92
N PHE A 406 30.11 5.81 -5.44
CA PHE A 406 29.70 5.31 -6.76
C PHE A 406 29.63 3.79 -6.91
N GLN A 407 29.80 3.02 -5.82
CA GLN A 407 29.52 1.58 -5.84
C GLN A 407 28.02 1.29 -5.91
N GLU A 408 27.18 2.17 -5.33
CA GLU A 408 25.72 2.13 -5.41
C GLU A 408 25.25 3.28 -6.32
N ASP A 409 25.48 3.14 -7.62
CA ASP A 409 25.31 4.20 -8.62
C ASP A 409 23.89 4.30 -9.20
N VAL A 410 23.09 3.23 -9.09
CA VAL A 410 21.70 3.18 -9.54
C VAL A 410 20.81 2.70 -8.39
N ASN A 411 19.97 3.62 -7.91
CA ASN A 411 19.06 3.45 -6.80
C ASN A 411 17.60 3.58 -7.25
N SER A 412 16.71 2.71 -6.74
CA SER A 412 15.33 2.61 -7.23
C SER A 412 14.37 3.68 -6.70
N MET A 413 14.65 4.22 -5.51
CA MET A 413 13.74 5.09 -4.75
C MET A 413 12.39 4.42 -4.43
N SER A 414 12.36 3.08 -4.29
CA SER A 414 11.13 2.30 -4.02
C SER A 414 10.40 2.73 -2.76
N ALA A 415 11.12 3.04 -1.68
CA ALA A 415 10.51 3.50 -0.43
C ALA A 415 9.78 4.84 -0.62
N ASN A 416 10.40 5.81 -1.31
CA ASN A 416 9.76 7.10 -1.62
C ASN A 416 8.49 6.91 -2.46
N SER A 417 8.57 6.07 -3.49
CA SER A 417 7.43 5.79 -4.36
C SER A 417 6.25 5.15 -3.60
N ALA A 418 6.54 4.16 -2.76
CA ALA A 418 5.54 3.50 -1.92
C ALA A 418 4.94 4.44 -0.88
N ILE A 419 5.76 5.29 -0.26
CA ILE A 419 5.30 6.31 0.70
C ILE A 419 4.32 7.28 0.05
N LYS A 420 4.61 7.75 -1.17
CA LYS A 420 3.75 8.68 -1.90
C LYS A 420 2.39 8.10 -2.24
N LEU A 421 2.28 6.77 -2.41
CA LEU A 421 1.01 6.10 -2.65
C LEU A 421 0.00 6.35 -1.52
N HIS A 422 0.46 6.39 -0.26
CA HIS A 422 -0.41 6.69 0.88
C HIS A 422 -0.90 8.14 0.89
N GLU A 423 -0.05 9.09 0.49
CA GLU A 423 -0.43 10.50 0.33
C GLU A 423 -1.48 10.67 -0.77
N ILE A 424 -1.27 10.00 -1.91
CA ILE A 424 -2.22 9.99 -3.03
C ILE A 424 -3.55 9.35 -2.62
N ASN A 425 -3.52 8.22 -1.93
CA ASN A 425 -4.73 7.57 -1.41
C ASN A 425 -5.53 8.49 -0.48
N SER A 426 -4.87 9.26 0.39
CA SER A 426 -5.53 10.24 1.26
C SER A 426 -6.24 11.34 0.48
N LEU A 427 -5.62 11.85 -0.59
CA LEU A 427 -6.24 12.85 -1.48
C LEU A 427 -7.42 12.27 -2.28
N ILE A 428 -7.28 11.03 -2.77
CA ILE A 428 -8.36 10.33 -3.48
C ILE A 428 -9.56 10.08 -2.56
N MET A 429 -9.33 9.66 -1.31
CA MET A 429 -10.39 9.50 -0.31
C MET A 429 -11.19 10.78 -0.10
N GLN A 430 -10.52 11.92 -0.02
CA GLN A 430 -11.17 13.23 0.11
C GLN A 430 -11.99 13.57 -1.14
N LEU A 431 -11.46 13.33 -2.33
CA LEU A 431 -12.17 13.55 -3.60
C LEU A 431 -13.42 12.65 -3.72
N ILE A 432 -13.32 11.37 -3.38
CA ILE A 432 -14.46 10.45 -3.34
C ILE A 432 -15.53 10.96 -2.37
N SER A 433 -15.13 11.45 -1.19
CA SER A 433 -16.04 11.99 -0.19
C SER A 433 -16.77 13.24 -0.67
N ILE A 434 -16.08 14.14 -1.38
CA ILE A 434 -16.70 15.30 -2.03
C ILE A 434 -17.72 14.86 -3.10
N LEU A 435 -17.33 13.91 -3.96
CA LEU A 435 -18.22 13.39 -5.00
C LEU A 435 -19.45 12.70 -4.42
N ALA A 436 -19.29 11.90 -3.36
CA ALA A 436 -20.38 11.27 -2.64
C ALA A 436 -21.35 12.32 -2.10
N TYR A 437 -20.84 13.38 -1.47
CA TYR A 437 -21.65 14.46 -0.94
C TYR A 437 -22.43 15.22 -2.03
N VAL A 438 -21.76 15.54 -3.14
CA VAL A 438 -22.38 16.26 -4.27
C VAL A 438 -23.44 15.38 -4.94
N SER A 439 -23.14 14.11 -5.22
CA SER A 439 -24.09 13.15 -5.79
C SER A 439 -25.33 12.98 -4.91
N TYR A 440 -25.14 12.80 -3.59
CA TYR A 440 -26.24 12.75 -2.64
C TYR A 440 -27.08 14.03 -2.69
N SER A 441 -26.44 15.20 -2.66
CA SER A 441 -27.13 16.49 -2.64
C SER A 441 -27.95 16.72 -3.91
N VAL A 442 -27.44 16.33 -5.08
CA VAL A 442 -28.17 16.41 -6.35
C VAL A 442 -29.40 15.49 -6.34
N ILE A 443 -29.25 14.25 -5.89
CA ILE A 443 -30.36 13.29 -5.81
C ILE A 443 -31.41 13.79 -4.83
N SER A 444 -31.00 14.29 -3.66
CA SER A 444 -31.87 14.84 -2.63
C SER A 444 -32.70 16.01 -3.16
N ALA A 445 -32.08 16.91 -3.94
CA ALA A 445 -32.76 18.04 -4.56
C ALA A 445 -33.79 17.66 -5.65
N ASN A 446 -33.73 16.44 -6.18
CA ASN A 446 -34.51 15.97 -7.34
C ASN A 446 -35.40 14.76 -7.00
N ASN A 447 -36.14 14.83 -5.90
CA ASN A 447 -37.07 13.79 -5.41
C ASN A 447 -36.41 12.56 -4.74
N ALA A 448 -35.25 12.74 -4.10
CA ALA A 448 -34.67 11.81 -3.11
C ALA A 448 -34.75 10.30 -3.49
N CYS A 449 -34.02 9.91 -4.53
CA CYS A 449 -33.88 8.52 -5.01
C CYS A 449 -35.17 7.71 -5.28
N ALA A 450 -36.34 8.33 -5.43
CA ALA A 450 -37.60 7.62 -5.67
C ALA A 450 -37.60 6.70 -6.92
N GLY A 451 -36.72 6.96 -7.89
CA GLY A 451 -36.51 6.14 -9.08
C GLY A 451 -35.16 5.41 -9.15
N CYS A 452 -34.30 5.54 -8.13
CA CYS A 452 -33.01 4.86 -8.10
C CYS A 452 -33.18 3.34 -8.07
N GLY A 453 -32.16 2.62 -8.53
CA GLY A 453 -32.06 1.17 -8.33
C GLY A 453 -31.95 0.79 -6.84
N LYS A 454 -32.19 -0.47 -6.49
CA LYS A 454 -32.11 -0.92 -5.09
C LYS A 454 -30.70 -0.79 -4.52
N ALA A 455 -29.68 -1.14 -5.31
CA ALA A 455 -28.30 -1.05 -4.86
C ALA A 455 -27.85 0.41 -4.69
N THR A 456 -28.16 1.26 -5.66
CA THR A 456 -27.87 2.71 -5.58
C THR A 456 -28.63 3.40 -4.46
N THR A 457 -29.88 3.00 -4.17
CA THR A 457 -30.63 3.50 -3.00
C THR A 457 -29.90 3.17 -1.70
N ARG A 458 -29.39 1.94 -1.53
CA ARG A 458 -28.60 1.58 -0.33
C ARG A 458 -27.32 2.40 -0.22
N ILE A 459 -26.63 2.67 -1.33
CA ILE A 459 -25.43 3.52 -1.35
C ILE A 459 -25.79 4.97 -0.93
N TYR A 460 -26.89 5.50 -1.48
CA TYR A 460 -27.42 6.82 -1.13
C TYR A 460 -27.77 6.92 0.37
N ASP A 461 -28.44 5.89 0.92
CA ASP A 461 -28.80 5.82 2.34
C ASP A 461 -27.57 5.73 3.23
N THR A 462 -26.56 4.92 2.85
CA THR A 462 -25.28 4.86 3.57
C THR A 462 -24.64 6.25 3.65
N ILE A 463 -24.52 6.98 2.53
CA ILE A 463 -23.99 8.35 2.54
C ILE A 463 -24.83 9.26 3.44
N GLY A 464 -26.16 9.17 3.35
CA GLY A 464 -27.10 9.93 4.18
C GLY A 464 -26.89 9.75 5.68
N LYS A 465 -26.59 8.52 6.15
CA LYS A 465 -26.30 8.25 7.57
C LYS A 465 -25.12 9.09 8.08
N TYR A 466 -24.03 9.14 7.31
CA TYR A 466 -22.80 9.83 7.72
C TYR A 466 -22.94 11.36 7.76
N ILE A 467 -23.81 11.94 6.94
CA ILE A 467 -23.97 13.40 6.82
C ILE A 467 -25.20 13.96 7.54
N SER A 468 -26.12 13.10 8.00
CA SER A 468 -27.40 13.50 8.62
C SER A 468 -27.30 14.49 9.78
N SER A 469 -26.18 14.49 10.51
CA SER A 469 -25.92 15.39 11.66
C SER A 469 -24.84 16.44 11.37
N ALA A 470 -24.38 16.55 10.12
CA ALA A 470 -23.40 17.56 9.75
C ALA A 470 -24.02 18.96 9.73
N GLN A 471 -23.37 19.91 10.37
CA GLN A 471 -23.78 21.31 10.42
C GLN A 471 -23.26 22.11 9.22
N THR A 472 -22.20 21.63 8.58
CA THR A 472 -21.55 22.29 7.45
C THR A 472 -21.25 21.32 6.31
N HIS A 473 -21.08 21.85 5.09
CA HIS A 473 -20.65 21.06 3.93
C HIS A 473 -19.29 20.39 4.17
N ASN A 474 -18.37 21.08 4.86
CA ASN A 474 -17.06 20.53 5.19
C ASN A 474 -17.18 19.36 6.19
N GLU A 475 -17.96 19.54 7.25
CA GLU A 475 -18.19 18.46 8.22
C GLU A 475 -18.80 17.23 7.56
N ALA A 476 -19.77 17.41 6.65
CA ALA A 476 -20.36 16.31 5.89
C ALA A 476 -19.31 15.54 5.08
N VAL A 477 -18.45 16.25 4.35
CA VAL A 477 -17.35 15.64 3.57
C VAL A 477 -16.35 14.92 4.47
N THR A 478 -15.94 15.53 5.59
CA THR A 478 -15.00 14.90 6.54
C THR A 478 -15.57 13.62 7.13
N ARG A 479 -16.86 13.62 7.49
CA ARG A 479 -17.52 12.42 8.04
C ARG A 479 -17.61 11.29 7.01
N LEU A 480 -17.79 11.62 5.74
CA LEU A 480 -17.83 10.64 4.65
C LEU A 480 -16.50 9.91 4.41
N MET A 481 -15.37 10.44 4.89
CA MET A 481 -14.12 9.68 4.87
C MET A 481 -14.25 8.37 5.67
N GLY A 482 -15.11 8.33 6.70
CA GLY A 482 -15.41 7.13 7.47
C GLY A 482 -16.28 6.10 6.74
N SER A 483 -16.93 6.45 5.63
CA SER A 483 -17.84 5.54 4.92
C SER A 483 -17.15 4.68 3.85
N ILE A 484 -15.85 4.86 3.61
CA ILE A 484 -15.13 4.20 2.50
C ILE A 484 -15.26 2.67 2.55
N ASP A 485 -15.19 2.05 3.72
CA ASP A 485 -15.32 0.59 3.84
C ASP A 485 -16.72 0.09 3.50
N GLU A 486 -17.75 0.77 4.01
CA GLU A 486 -19.14 0.43 3.69
C GLU A 486 -19.41 0.63 2.20
N LEU A 487 -18.93 1.73 1.61
CA LEU A 487 -19.05 2.01 0.17
C LEU A 487 -18.32 0.97 -0.67
N SER A 488 -17.10 0.60 -0.28
CA SER A 488 -16.32 -0.46 -0.92
C SER A 488 -17.05 -1.79 -0.90
N GLY A 489 -17.80 -2.08 0.17
CA GLY A 489 -18.56 -3.33 0.34
C GLY A 489 -19.67 -3.56 -0.69
N PHE A 490 -20.14 -2.53 -1.39
CA PHE A 490 -21.16 -2.65 -2.44
C PHE A 490 -20.62 -3.18 -3.77
N ILE A 491 -19.31 -3.18 -3.96
CA ILE A 491 -18.67 -3.57 -5.22
C ILE A 491 -17.89 -4.85 -5.02
N GLU A 492 -18.08 -5.83 -5.89
CA GLU A 492 -17.18 -6.97 -6.02
C GLU A 492 -16.42 -6.84 -7.34
N LEU A 493 -15.09 -6.70 -7.25
CA LEU A 493 -14.21 -6.71 -8.41
C LEU A 493 -13.57 -8.08 -8.56
N ARG A 494 -13.49 -8.57 -9.80
CA ARG A 494 -12.82 -9.83 -10.18
C ARG A 494 -11.29 -9.68 -10.24
N VAL A 495 -10.73 -9.08 -9.18
CA VAL A 495 -9.30 -8.99 -8.93
C VAL A 495 -9.09 -9.58 -7.53
N SER A 496 -8.22 -10.59 -7.40
CA SER A 496 -7.93 -11.22 -6.11
C SER A 496 -6.73 -10.53 -5.45
N PRO A 497 -6.94 -9.63 -4.47
CA PRO A 497 -5.85 -9.14 -3.62
C PRO A 497 -5.24 -10.26 -2.77
#